data_AF-A0A2S7PAY1-F1
#
_entry.id   AF-A0A2S7PAY1-F1
#
_cell.length_a   1.000
_cell.length_b   1.000
_cell.length_c   1.000
_cell.angle_alpha   90.00
_cell.angle_beta   90.00
_cell.angle_gamma   90.00
#
_symmetry.space_group_name_H-M   'P 1'
#
loop_
_entity.id
_entity.type
_entity.pdbx_description
1 polymer ?
#
loop_
_entity_poly.entity_id
_entity_poly.type
_entity_poly.pdbx_seq_one_letter_code
_entity_poly.pdbx_strand_id
1 'polypeptide(L)'
;MSTPSAPGENFEIRQTSSTEDWHPDPSKSLPLFPARQALLDDILALYSCEPTIERVKRYTPDCVYDDQFVYANDRYKMAGQWFALPKLFKESRNEGWQVVRSDDEVLQFRNEQVGFFIFLWEGGCC
;
A
#
# COMPACT_ATOMS: atom_id res chain seq x y z
N MET A 1 3.43 -31.11 13.23
CA MET A 1 4.57 -30.26 12.87
C MET A 1 4.12 -29.41 11.70
N SER A 2 3.72 -28.17 11.96
CA SER A 2 3.27 -27.25 10.92
C SER A 2 4.52 -26.54 10.38
N THR A 3 4.89 -26.80 9.13
CA THR A 3 5.97 -26.09 8.43
C THR A 3 5.48 -24.68 8.05
N PRO A 4 6.04 -23.58 8.60
CA PRO A 4 5.85 -22.26 8.02
C PRO A 4 6.99 -22.08 7.01
N SER A 5 6.78 -22.29 5.71
CA SER A 5 7.94 -22.23 4.79
C SER A 5 7.61 -21.88 3.34
N ALA A 6 6.60 -21.05 3.10
CA ALA A 6 6.52 -20.33 1.83
C ALA A 6 6.95 -18.87 2.11
N PRO A 7 7.96 -18.32 1.39
CA PRO A 7 8.27 -16.89 1.45
C PRO A 7 7.04 -16.02 1.16
N GLY A 8 6.96 -14.82 1.72
CA GLY A 8 5.85 -13.89 1.50
C GLY A 8 5.53 -13.63 0.02
N GLU A 9 6.54 -13.71 -0.86
CA GLU A 9 6.42 -13.58 -2.32
C GLU A 9 5.46 -14.60 -2.94
N ASN A 10 5.29 -15.76 -2.31
CA ASN A 10 4.38 -16.79 -2.81
C ASN A 10 2.91 -16.46 -2.55
N PHE A 11 2.62 -15.48 -1.70
CA PHE A 11 1.27 -14.98 -1.39
C PHE A 11 1.00 -13.63 -2.04
N GLU A 12 1.94 -13.13 -2.85
CA GLU A 12 1.78 -11.87 -3.56
C GLU A 12 0.65 -11.96 -4.60
N ILE A 13 -0.33 -11.09 -4.44
CA ILE A 13 -1.40 -10.92 -5.44
C ILE A 13 -0.88 -9.96 -6.51
N ARG A 14 -0.40 -10.53 -7.62
CA ARG A 14 0.00 -9.73 -8.78
C ARG A 14 -1.16 -8.89 -9.30
N GLN A 15 -0.88 -7.62 -9.47
CA GLN A 15 -1.83 -6.63 -9.94
C GLN A 15 -2.22 -6.93 -11.39
N THR A 16 -3.51 -7.14 -11.65
CA THR A 16 -4.06 -7.25 -13.00
C THR A 16 -5.23 -6.29 -13.13
N SER A 17 -5.15 -5.38 -14.11
CA SER A 17 -6.23 -4.45 -14.42
C SER A 17 -6.88 -4.80 -15.75
N SER A 18 -8.21 -4.72 -15.81
CA SER A 18 -8.96 -4.82 -17.06
C SER A 18 -9.41 -3.47 -17.63
N THR A 19 -9.15 -2.35 -16.95
CA THR A 19 -9.68 -1.02 -17.30
C THR A 19 -8.63 0.07 -17.17
N GLU A 20 -8.64 1.03 -18.09
CA GLU A 20 -7.72 2.18 -18.08
C GLU A 20 -8.18 3.31 -17.12
N ASP A 21 -9.48 3.39 -16.81
CA ASP A 21 -10.02 4.41 -15.89
C ASP A 21 -9.95 3.96 -14.43
N TRP A 22 -9.19 4.73 -13.67
CA TRP A 22 -8.74 4.39 -12.34
C TRP A 22 -8.93 5.52 -11.33
N HIS A 23 -9.69 6.55 -11.70
CA HIS A 23 -10.05 7.62 -10.79
C HIS A 23 -10.83 7.03 -9.59
N PRO A 24 -10.44 7.35 -8.34
CA PRO A 24 -11.15 6.85 -7.17
C PRO A 24 -12.54 7.49 -7.09
N ASP A 25 -13.56 6.68 -6.76
CA ASP A 25 -14.90 7.16 -6.46
C ASP A 25 -15.21 6.90 -4.97
N PRO A 26 -15.04 7.91 -4.09
CA PRO A 26 -15.28 7.75 -2.66
C PRO A 26 -16.69 7.26 -2.33
N SER A 27 -17.68 7.57 -3.18
CA SER A 27 -19.07 7.13 -2.97
C SER A 27 -19.25 5.61 -3.14
N LYS A 28 -18.33 4.96 -3.84
CA LYS A 28 -18.29 3.51 -4.06
C LYS A 28 -17.31 2.79 -3.14
N SER A 29 -16.70 3.49 -2.19
CA SER A 29 -15.74 2.88 -1.26
C SER A 29 -16.44 1.91 -0.31
N LEU A 30 -15.89 0.71 -0.15
CA LEU A 30 -16.35 -0.21 0.89
C LEU A 30 -16.06 0.35 2.29
N PRO A 31 -16.98 0.17 3.26
CA PRO A 31 -16.74 0.55 4.65
C PRO A 31 -15.67 -0.36 5.27
N LEU A 32 -14.75 0.24 6.04
CA LEU A 32 -13.70 -0.49 6.76
C LEU A 32 -13.98 -0.52 8.25
N PHE A 33 -13.62 -1.63 8.89
CA PHE A 33 -13.52 -1.69 10.35
C PHE A 33 -12.38 -0.79 10.85
N PRO A 34 -12.43 -0.28 12.09
CA PRO A 34 -11.46 0.71 12.59
C PRO A 34 -9.99 0.31 12.44
N ALA A 35 -9.66 -0.97 12.65
CA ALA A 35 -8.29 -1.46 12.49
C ALA A 35 -7.80 -1.39 11.02
N ARG A 36 -8.69 -1.66 10.07
CA ARG A 36 -8.37 -1.58 8.63
C ARG A 36 -8.30 -0.15 8.14
N GLN A 37 -9.16 0.72 8.66
CA GLN A 37 -9.07 2.15 8.39
C GLN A 37 -7.73 2.71 8.87
N ALA A 38 -7.31 2.35 10.09
CA ALA A 38 -6.01 2.77 10.61
C ALA A 38 -4.83 2.22 9.79
N LEU A 39 -4.97 1.07 9.14
CA LEU A 39 -3.95 0.55 8.21
C LEU A 39 -3.92 1.37 6.92
N LEU A 40 -5.08 1.62 6.32
CA LEU A 40 -5.22 2.49 5.16
C LEU A 40 -4.62 3.87 5.42
N ASP A 41 -4.98 4.52 6.53
CA ASP A 41 -4.50 5.86 6.89
C ASP A 41 -2.97 5.91 7.01
N ASP A 42 -2.35 4.87 7.57
CA ASP A 42 -0.89 4.78 7.65
C ASP A 42 -0.24 4.61 6.27
N ILE A 43 -0.86 3.83 5.36
CA ILE A 43 -0.39 3.70 3.97
C ILE A 43 -0.51 5.04 3.24
N LEU A 44 -1.63 5.76 3.40
CA LEU A 44 -1.83 7.09 2.80
C LEU A 44 -0.78 8.09 3.31
N ALA A 45 -0.44 8.05 4.60
CA ALA A 45 0.62 8.88 5.18
C ALA A 45 2.01 8.54 4.63
N LEU A 46 2.31 7.25 4.41
CA LEU A 46 3.56 6.81 3.77
C LEU A 46 3.69 7.41 2.35
N TYR A 47 2.62 7.34 1.55
CA TYR A 47 2.57 7.98 0.23
C TYR A 47 2.64 9.51 0.27
N SER A 48 2.20 10.11 1.37
CA SER A 48 2.26 11.56 1.60
C SER A 48 3.62 12.01 2.17
N CYS A 49 4.67 11.19 2.03
CA CYS A 49 6.02 11.48 2.52
C CYS A 49 6.14 11.66 4.04
N GLU A 50 5.31 10.95 4.82
CA GLU A 50 5.39 10.93 6.28
C GLU A 50 5.84 9.56 6.84
N PRO A 51 7.07 9.10 6.56
CA PRO A 51 7.54 7.83 7.09
C PRO A 51 7.79 7.91 8.60
N THR A 52 7.32 6.91 9.34
CA THR A 52 7.70 6.69 10.75
C THR A 52 8.07 5.23 10.98
N ILE A 53 8.88 4.99 12.02
CA ILE A 53 9.27 3.62 12.40
C ILE A 53 8.04 2.79 12.77
N GLU A 54 7.06 3.38 13.45
CA GLU A 54 5.85 2.66 13.87
C GLU A 54 4.96 2.26 12.69
N ARG A 55 4.86 3.11 11.65
CA ARG A 55 4.16 2.77 10.40
C ARG A 55 4.81 1.59 9.69
N VAL A 56 6.14 1.59 9.57
CA VAL A 56 6.89 0.48 8.95
C VAL A 56 6.79 -0.81 9.78
N LYS A 57 6.78 -0.72 11.12
CA LYS A 57 6.68 -1.88 12.01
C LYS A 57 5.34 -2.62 11.92
N ARG A 58 4.30 -2.00 11.35
CA ARG A 58 3.02 -2.68 11.11
C ARG A 58 3.12 -3.81 10.10
N TYR A 59 4.09 -3.74 9.20
CA TYR A 59 4.32 -4.78 8.21
C TYR A 59 5.11 -5.94 8.82
N THR A 60 4.77 -7.16 8.42
CA THR A 60 5.51 -8.34 8.81
C THR A 60 6.95 -8.27 8.27
N PRO A 61 7.93 -8.93 8.92
CA PRO A 61 9.32 -8.91 8.46
C PRO A 61 9.51 -9.39 7.01
N ASP A 62 8.65 -10.30 6.56
CA ASP A 62 8.60 -10.93 5.24
C ASP A 62 7.58 -10.27 4.30
N CYS A 63 7.15 -9.04 4.59
CA CYS A 63 6.21 -8.33 3.73
C CYS A 63 6.79 -8.15 2.31
N VAL A 64 5.92 -8.34 1.33
CA VAL A 64 6.22 -8.02 -0.06
C VAL A 64 5.47 -6.76 -0.44
N TYR A 65 6.19 -5.86 -1.07
CA TYR A 65 5.71 -4.59 -1.52
C TYR A 65 6.17 -4.40 -2.96
N ASP A 66 5.21 -4.45 -3.87
CA ASP A 66 5.41 -4.29 -5.31
C ASP A 66 4.64 -3.05 -5.77
N ASP A 67 5.39 -2.03 -6.16
CA ASP A 67 4.84 -0.83 -6.79
C ASP A 67 5.49 -0.60 -8.16
N GLN A 68 5.01 0.41 -8.88
CA GLN A 68 5.48 0.73 -10.23
C GLN A 68 6.98 1.04 -10.34
N PHE A 69 7.65 1.33 -9.22
CA PHE A 69 9.05 1.76 -9.17
C PHE A 69 9.96 0.75 -8.48
N VAL A 70 9.44 -0.01 -7.52
CA VAL A 70 10.23 -0.87 -6.63
C VAL A 70 9.47 -2.13 -6.26
N TYR A 71 10.19 -3.23 -6.34
CA TYR A 71 9.86 -4.49 -5.69
C TYR A 71 10.72 -4.66 -4.43
N ALA A 72 10.08 -4.83 -3.28
CA ALA A 72 10.71 -5.03 -1.98
C ALA A 72 10.11 -6.26 -1.30
N ASN A 73 10.95 -7.24 -0.97
CA ASN A 73 10.53 -8.51 -0.38
C ASN A 73 10.94 -8.68 1.10
N ASP A 74 11.24 -7.56 1.76
CA ASP A 74 11.37 -7.51 3.20
C ASP A 74 11.06 -6.09 3.71
N ARG A 75 10.71 -6.00 4.99
CA ARG A 75 10.34 -4.72 5.62
C ARG A 75 11.43 -3.67 5.57
N TYR A 76 12.70 -4.04 5.51
CA TYR A 76 13.82 -3.09 5.55
C TYR A 76 14.05 -2.45 4.17
N LYS A 77 13.89 -3.22 3.10
CA LYS A 77 13.89 -2.71 1.73
C LYS A 77 12.72 -1.75 1.52
N MET A 78 11.53 -2.13 1.97
CA MET A 78 10.34 -1.29 1.94
C MET A 78 10.55 -0.01 2.78
N ALA A 79 11.12 -0.11 3.99
CA ALA A 79 11.47 1.04 4.80
C ALA A 79 12.43 2.00 4.08
N GLY A 80 13.45 1.45 3.41
CA GLY A 80 14.41 2.24 2.63
C GLY A 80 13.73 3.14 1.61
N GLN A 81 12.73 2.61 0.91
CA GLN A 81 11.92 3.36 -0.06
C GLN A 81 11.15 4.50 0.60
N TRP A 82 10.39 4.22 1.66
CA TRP A 82 9.58 5.24 2.33
C TRP A 82 10.40 6.35 2.97
N PHE A 83 11.56 6.03 3.55
CA PHE A 83 12.47 7.04 4.10
C PHE A 83 13.29 7.79 3.03
N ALA A 84 13.36 7.27 1.80
CA ALA A 84 13.97 7.95 0.67
C ALA A 84 13.00 8.94 0.00
N LEU A 85 11.70 8.64 -0.05
CA LEU A 85 10.68 9.46 -0.70
C LEU A 85 10.72 10.95 -0.28
N PRO A 86 10.73 11.33 1.02
CA PRO A 86 10.80 12.74 1.43
C PRO A 86 12.10 13.46 1.05
N LYS A 87 13.16 12.72 0.69
CA LYS A 87 14.44 13.29 0.24
C LYS A 87 14.44 13.55 -1.28
N LEU A 88 13.63 12.81 -2.01
CA LEU A 88 13.49 12.91 -3.46
C LEU A 88 12.39 13.90 -3.86
N PHE A 89 11.36 14.05 -3.04
CA PHE A 89 10.18 14.85 -3.35
C PHE A 89 9.97 16.00 -2.36
N LYS A 90 9.50 17.15 -2.88
CA LYS A 90 9.19 18.32 -2.05
C LYS A 90 7.84 18.21 -1.34
N GLU A 91 6.86 17.59 -1.99
CA GLU A 91 5.54 17.30 -1.43
C GLU A 91 4.86 16.18 -2.23
N SER A 92 3.99 15.41 -1.57
CA SER A 92 3.07 14.43 -2.14
C SER A 92 1.77 14.56 -1.36
N ARG A 93 0.64 14.70 -2.05
CA ARG A 93 -0.67 14.96 -1.42
C ARG A 93 -1.72 14.00 -1.96
N ASN A 94 -2.45 13.36 -1.06
CA ASN A 94 -3.57 12.49 -1.42
C ASN A 94 -4.78 13.35 -1.82
N GLU A 95 -5.27 13.16 -3.04
CA GLU A 95 -6.49 13.82 -3.55
C GLU A 95 -7.73 12.95 -3.38
N GLY A 96 -7.56 11.64 -3.36
CA GLY A 96 -8.67 10.71 -3.21
C GLY A 96 -8.25 9.28 -2.97
N TRP A 97 -9.19 8.50 -2.45
CA TRP A 97 -9.06 7.05 -2.37
C TRP A 97 -10.42 6.34 -2.40
N GLN A 98 -10.41 5.07 -2.77
CA GLN A 98 -11.61 4.21 -2.79
C GLN A 98 -11.25 2.78 -2.44
N VAL A 99 -11.81 2.19 -1.39
CA VAL A 99 -11.61 0.76 -1.09
C VAL A 99 -12.43 -0.09 -2.06
N VAL A 100 -11.75 -1.00 -2.76
CA VAL A 100 -12.33 -1.90 -3.78
C VAL A 100 -12.52 -3.32 -3.21
N ARG A 101 -11.61 -3.77 -2.33
CA ARG A 101 -11.69 -5.08 -1.67
C ARG A 101 -11.16 -4.98 -0.24
N SER A 102 -11.84 -5.63 0.68
CA SER A 102 -11.40 -5.73 2.07
C SER A 102 -11.90 -7.03 2.66
N ASP A 103 -11.01 -8.03 2.69
CA ASP A 103 -11.21 -9.32 3.34
C ASP A 103 -9.99 -9.70 4.18
N ASP A 104 -10.08 -10.78 4.95
CA ASP A 104 -9.08 -11.18 5.93
C ASP A 104 -7.64 -11.25 5.41
N GLU A 105 -7.44 -11.46 4.11
CA GLU A 105 -6.13 -11.59 3.46
C GLU A 105 -5.71 -10.36 2.65
N VAL A 106 -6.68 -9.53 2.22
CA VAL A 106 -6.45 -8.48 1.23
C VAL A 106 -7.16 -7.18 1.63
N LEU A 107 -6.40 -6.09 1.60
CA LEU A 107 -6.94 -4.73 1.50
C LEU A 107 -6.54 -4.15 0.15
N GLN A 108 -7.50 -3.77 -0.67
CA GLN A 108 -7.28 -3.23 -2.01
C GLN A 108 -8.04 -1.91 -2.11
N PHE A 109 -7.36 -0.83 -2.46
CA PHE A 109 -8.00 0.47 -2.65
C PHE A 109 -7.51 1.13 -3.92
N ARG A 110 -8.09 2.22 -4.37
CA ARG A 110 -7.53 3.09 -5.41
C ARG A 110 -7.03 4.33 -4.71
N ASN A 111 -5.91 4.87 -5.15
CA ASN A 111 -5.35 6.09 -4.61
C ASN A 111 -5.22 7.11 -5.74
N GLU A 112 -5.33 8.39 -5.43
CA GLU A 112 -4.89 9.46 -6.29
C GLU A 112 -3.98 10.39 -5.50
N GLN A 113 -2.78 10.63 -6.04
CA GLN A 113 -1.75 11.48 -5.44
C GLN A 113 -1.35 12.59 -6.41
N VAL A 114 -1.30 13.82 -5.92
CA VAL A 114 -0.77 14.98 -6.64
C VAL A 114 0.61 15.33 -6.11
N GLY A 115 1.50 15.66 -7.04
CA GLY A 115 2.94 15.83 -6.81
C GLY A 115 3.79 14.83 -7.57
N PHE A 116 3.18 13.75 -8.09
CA PHE A 116 3.93 12.63 -8.65
C PHE A 116 3.48 12.09 -10.03
N PHE A 117 2.23 12.24 -10.48
CA PHE A 117 1.50 11.34 -11.44
C PHE A 117 0.51 10.47 -10.64
N ILE A 118 -0.64 10.13 -11.26
CA ILE A 118 -1.72 9.34 -10.65
C ILE A 118 -1.17 7.99 -10.17
N PHE A 119 -1.13 7.78 -8.86
CA PHE A 119 -0.63 6.56 -8.21
C PHE A 119 -1.77 5.61 -7.89
N LEU A 120 -1.82 4.47 -8.56
CA LEU A 120 -2.82 3.44 -8.31
C LEU A 120 -2.17 2.34 -7.47
N TRP A 121 -2.50 2.29 -6.18
CA TRP A 121 -2.05 1.24 -5.27
C TRP A 121 -3.21 0.30 -5.02
N GLU A 122 -3.12 -0.99 -5.34
CA GLU A 122 -4.12 -2.01 -4.98
C GLU A 122 -3.44 -3.18 -4.24
N GLY A 123 -2.72 -2.89 -3.13
CA GLY A 123 -1.85 -3.87 -2.46
C GLY A 123 -2.46 -4.61 -1.27
N GLY A 124 -2.69 -5.92 -1.37
CA GLY A 124 -3.09 -6.75 -0.23
C GLY A 124 -2.02 -6.80 0.86
N CYS A 125 -2.26 -6.16 2.01
CA CYS A 125 -1.52 -6.46 3.23
C CYS A 125 -2.04 -7.80 3.79
N CYS A 126 -1.17 -8.82 3.74
CA CYS A 126 -1.28 -10.03 4.56
C CYS A 126 -1.12 -9.70 6.05
#